data_AF-A0A392VEX6-F1
#
_entry.id   AF-A0A392VEX6-F1
#
_cell.length_a   1.000
_cell.length_b   1.000
_cell.length_c   1.000
_cell.angle_alpha   90.00
_cell.angle_beta   90.00
_cell.angle_gamma   90.00
#
_symmetry.space_group_name_H-M   'P 1'
#
loop_
_entity.id
_entity.type
_entity.pdbx_description
1 polymer ?
#
loop_
_entity_poly.entity_id
_entity_poly.type
_entity_poly.pdbx_seq_one_letter_code
_entity_poly.pdbx_strand_id
1 'polypeptide(L)' 'MNEALKQSMADKYVDGFWSSIEQVKALFPDLDSEIMAQIDVLKKVEDGKLVSRLPGAN' A
#
# COMPACT_ATOMS: atom_id res chain seq x y z
N MET A 1 -5.25 8.22 -29.59
CA MET A 1 -5.73 9.15 -28.54
C MET A 1 -6.09 8.43 -27.24
N ASN A 2 -6.77 7.27 -27.29
CA ASN A 2 -7.16 6.52 -26.09
C ASN A 2 -5.96 5.87 -25.36
N GLU A 3 -5.04 5.23 -26.10
CA GLU A 3 -3.87 4.56 -25.51
C GLU A 3 -2.92 5.53 -24.79
N ALA A 4 -2.65 6.70 -25.38
CA ALA A 4 -1.79 7.72 -24.75
C ALA A 4 -2.40 8.26 -23.44
N LEU A 5 -3.74 8.42 -23.40
CA LEU A 5 -4.44 8.84 -22.19
C LEU A 5 -4.40 7.74 -21.12
N LYS A 6 -4.64 6.49 -21.51
CA LYS A 6 -4.57 5.32 -20.63
C LYS A 6 -3.18 5.15 -20.03
N GLN A 7 -2.15 5.33 -20.85
CA GLN A 7 -0.76 5.24 -20.42
C GLN A 7 -0.41 6.38 -19.46
N SER A 8 -0.78 7.63 -19.78
CA SER A 8 -0.60 8.76 -18.86
C SER A 8 -1.30 8.56 -17.50
N MET A 9 -2.45 7.90 -17.49
CA MET A 9 -3.19 7.62 -16.26
C MET A 9 -2.54 6.49 -15.46
N ALA A 10 -1.99 5.48 -16.13
CA ALA A 10 -1.19 4.43 -15.50
C ALA A 10 0.10 5.00 -14.89
N ASP A 11 0.80 5.87 -15.62
CA ASP A 11 2.02 6.52 -15.14
C ASP A 11 1.73 7.34 -13.86
N LYS A 12 0.67 8.15 -13.86
CA LYS A 12 0.25 8.91 -12.68
C LYS A 12 -0.12 8.03 -11.48
N TYR A 13 -0.74 6.88 -11.74
CA TYR A 13 -1.04 5.92 -10.67
C TYR A 13 0.25 5.33 -10.09
N VAL A 14 1.19 4.94 -10.94
CA VAL A 14 2.49 4.39 -10.52
C VAL A 14 3.28 5.42 -9.71
N ASP A 15 3.34 6.67 -10.16
CA ASP A 15 4.02 7.75 -9.44
C ASP A 15 3.39 8.00 -8.05
N GLY A 16 2.05 8.09 -7.99
CA GLY A 16 1.35 8.30 -6.72
C GLY A 16 1.51 7.13 -5.75
N PHE A 17 1.55 5.90 -6.29
CA PHE A 17 1.80 4.70 -5.50
C PHE A 17 3.22 4.72 -4.89
N TRP A 18 4.25 5.03 -5.69
CA TRP A 18 5.62 5.11 -5.19
C TRP A 18 5.80 6.23 -4.16
N SER A 19 5.20 7.40 -4.38
CA SER A 19 5.23 8.49 -3.40
C SER A 19 4.61 8.07 -2.06
N SER A 20 3.54 7.29 -2.08
CA SER A 20 2.90 6.77 -0.86
C SER A 20 3.82 5.78 -0.13
N ILE A 21 4.54 4.91 -0.86
CA ILE A 21 5.52 3.99 -0.29
C ILE A 21 6.70 4.75 0.34
N GLU A 22 7.19 5.81 -0.29
CA GLU A 22 8.25 6.65 0.27
C GLU A 22 7.81 7.35 1.57
N GLN A 23 6.59 7.84 1.64
CA GLN A 23 6.03 8.42 2.87
C GLN A 23 5.93 7.38 4.00
N VAL A 24 5.50 6.16 3.69
CA VAL A 24 5.45 5.06 4.66
C VAL A 24 6.85 4.72 5.16
N LYS A 25 7.84 4.61 4.26
CA LYS A 25 9.25 4.38 4.63
C LYS A 25 9.83 5.51 5.48
N ALA A 26 9.46 6.75 5.20
CA ALA A 26 9.92 7.90 5.97
C ALA A 26 9.39 7.89 7.42
N LEU A 27 8.14 7.45 7.61
CA LEU A 27 7.52 7.33 8.94
C LEU A 27 7.94 6.06 9.68
N PHE A 28 8.27 4.99 8.95
CA PHE A 28 8.66 3.70 9.49
C PHE A 28 9.94 3.18 8.79
N PRO A 29 11.11 3.75 9.11
CA PRO A 29 12.37 3.41 8.44
C PRO A 29 12.84 1.97 8.71
N ASP A 30 12.40 1.36 9.81
CA ASP A 30 12.69 -0.03 10.17
C ASP A 30 11.67 -1.03 9.58
N LEU A 31 10.69 -0.53 8.80
CA LEU A 31 9.64 -1.37 8.23
C LEU A 31 10.19 -2.15 7.04
N ASP A 32 10.45 -3.44 7.27
CA ASP A 32 10.92 -4.36 6.24
C ASP A 32 9.93 -4.42 5.08
N SER A 33 10.44 -4.33 3.85
CA SER A 33 9.62 -4.41 2.64
C SER A 33 8.91 -5.77 2.50
N GLU A 34 9.47 -6.83 3.09
CA GLU A 34 8.86 -8.15 3.18
C GLU A 34 7.70 -8.16 4.20
N ILE A 35 7.85 -7.44 5.31
CA ILE A 35 6.76 -7.22 6.28
C ILE A 35 5.67 -6.36 5.64
N MET A 36 6.01 -5.30 4.90
CA MET A 36 5.01 -4.48 4.18
C MET A 36 4.22 -5.28 3.14
N ALA A 37 4.88 -6.17 2.40
CA ALA A 37 4.20 -7.06 1.46
C ALA A 37 3.25 -8.04 2.17
N GLN A 38 3.55 -8.40 3.43
CA GLN A 38 2.71 -9.24 4.29
C GLN A 38 1.61 -8.47 5.04
N ILE A 39 1.73 -7.14 5.17
CA ILE A 39 0.63 -6.27 5.61
C ILE A 39 -0.36 -6.26 4.45
N ASP A 40 -1.13 -7.34 4.40
CA ASP A 40 -2.33 -7.45 3.58
C ASP A 40 -3.11 -6.15 3.77
N VAL A 41 -3.47 -5.48 2.67
CA VAL A 41 -4.26 -4.23 2.68
C VAL A 41 -5.58 -4.44 3.43
N LEU A 42 -5.98 -5.69 3.65
CA LEU A 42 -7.11 -6.09 4.45
C LEU A 42 -6.82 -6.25 5.95
N LYS A 43 -5.62 -5.98 6.47
CA LYS A 43 -5.31 -6.06 7.92
C LYS A 43 -4.98 -4.70 8.53
N LYS A 44 -5.64 -4.36 9.64
CA LYS A 44 -5.35 -3.17 10.47
C LYS A 44 -4.49 -3.57 11.67
N VAL A 45 -3.72 -2.62 12.19
CA VAL A 45 -3.05 -2.80 13.50
C VAL A 45 -4.06 -2.44 14.58
N GLU A 46 -4.35 -3.39 15.46
CA GLU A 46 -5.18 -3.22 16.66
C GLU A 46 -4.39 -3.80 17.84
N ASP A 47 -4.12 -2.98 18.86
CA ASP A 47 -3.32 -3.36 20.04
C ASP A 47 -1.93 -3.96 19.70
N GLY A 48 -1.28 -3.40 18.66
CA GLY A 48 0.03 -3.88 18.19
C GLY A 48 -0.01 -5.21 17.42
N LYS A 49 -1.20 -5.76 17.13
CA LYS A 49 -1.38 -6.98 16.32
C LYS A 49 -2.10 -6.68 15.00
N LEU A 50 -1.73 -7.42 13.95
CA LEU A 50 -2.41 -7.34 12.65
C LEU A 50 -3.71 -8.16 12.69
N VAL A 51 -4.86 -7.48 12.56
CA VAL A 51 -6.21 -8.08 12.53
C VAL A 51 -6.93 -7.76 11.22
N SER A 52 -7.82 -8.63 10.77
CA SER A 52 -8.60 -8.37 9.55
C SER A 52 -9.49 -7.12 9.69
N ARG A 53 -9.54 -6.30 8.64
CA ARG A 53 -10.47 -5.18 8.44
C ARG A 53 -11.85 -5.65 7.97
N LEU A 54 -11.93 -6.85 7.39
CA LEU A 54 -13.20 -7.39 6.91
C LEU A 54 -13.96 -8.02 8.09
N PRO A 55 -15.21 -7.59 8.36
CA PRO A 55 -16.02 -8.25 9.36
C PRO A 55 -16.31 -9.69 8.91
N GLY A 56 -15.88 -10.67 9.69
CA GLY A 56 -16.18 -12.09 9.48
C GLY A 56 -15.11 -12.94 8.79
N ALA A 57 -13.91 -12.40 8.53
CA ALA A 57 -12.78 -13.25 8.15
C ALA A 57 -12.23 -13.94 9.41
N ASN A 58 -12.68 -15.17 9.64
CA ASN A 58 -12.19 -16.07 10.70
C ASN A 58 -11.04 -16.93 10.17
#